data_AF-A0A0U0S8L4-F1
#
_entry.id   AF-A0A0U0S8L4-F1
#
_cell.length_a   1.000
_cell.length_b   1.000
_cell.length_c   1.000
_cell.angle_alpha   90.00
_cell.angle_beta   90.00
_cell.angle_gamma   90.00
#
_symmetry.space_group_name_H-M   'P 1'
#
loop_
_entity.id
_entity.type
_entity.pdbx_description
1 polymer ?
#
loop_
_entity_poly.entity_id
_entity_poly.type
_entity_poly.pdbx_seq_one_letter_code
_entity_poly.pdbx_strand_id
1 'polypeptide(L)'
;MLTLYRQRPPEVGVPSENPRLDEPGLVITDFVDRVGDSVGIVAADGSVYRSEALVADALLALAYTATGGRALPGSVTVTYPAHWGPAAVAALDSALRRASEWSHGTSSTGPATVTAP
;
A
#
# COMPACT_ATOMS: atom_id res chain seq x y z
N MET A 1 -5.75 -7.29 0.80
CA MET A 1 -5.62 -7.76 -0.59
C MET A 1 -5.48 -6.55 -1.50
N LEU A 2 -4.58 -6.63 -2.49
CA LEU A 2 -4.37 -5.61 -3.51
C LEU A 2 -4.52 -6.24 -4.89
N THR A 3 -5.29 -5.63 -5.78
CA THR A 3 -5.44 -6.09 -7.16
C THR A 3 -4.69 -5.12 -8.07
N LEU A 4 -3.70 -5.64 -8.79
CA LEU A 4 -2.90 -4.90 -9.76
C LEU A 4 -3.50 -5.03 -11.16
N TYR A 5 -3.50 -3.92 -11.89
CA TYR A 5 -3.95 -3.87 -13.27
C TYR A 5 -2.86 -3.28 -14.16
N ARG A 6 -2.85 -3.66 -15.44
CA ARG A 6 -1.87 -3.14 -16.41
C ARG A 6 -2.21 -1.74 -16.91
N GLN A 7 -3.49 -1.39 -16.99
CA GLN A 7 -3.98 -0.18 -17.67
C GLN A 7 -4.79 0.75 -16.78
N ARG A 8 -4.84 0.50 -15.47
CA ARG A 8 -5.50 1.35 -14.49
C ARG A 8 -4.77 1.30 -13.14
N PRO A 9 -5.06 2.24 -12.23
CA PRO A 9 -4.52 2.20 -10.89
C PRO A 9 -4.88 0.91 -10.14
N PRO A 10 -4.05 0.46 -9.20
CA PRO A 10 -4.35 -0.69 -8.37
C PRO A 10 -5.53 -0.40 -7.42
N GLU A 11 -6.23 -1.45 -7.00
CA GLU A 11 -7.43 -1.36 -6.16
C GLU A 11 -7.28 -2.22 -4.91
N VAL A 12 -7.73 -1.72 -3.76
CA VAL A 12 -7.69 -2.43 -2.47
C VAL A 12 -9.06 -3.04 -2.16
N GLY A 13 -9.04 -4.16 -1.45
CA GLY A 13 -10.24 -4.79 -0.87
C GLY A 13 -10.59 -6.10 -1.54
N VAL A 14 -11.81 -6.56 -1.32
CA VAL A 14 -12.39 -7.77 -1.93
C VAL A 14 -13.60 -7.40 -2.79
N PRO A 15 -13.97 -8.22 -3.80
CA PRO A 15 -15.08 -7.88 -4.70
C PRO A 15 -16.43 -7.64 -4.02
N SER A 16 -16.69 -8.26 -2.86
CA SER A 16 -17.91 -8.03 -2.08
C SER A 16 -17.98 -6.65 -1.42
N GLU A 17 -16.84 -5.96 -1.26
CA GLU A 17 -16.73 -4.68 -0.56
C GLU A 17 -16.34 -3.53 -1.49
N ASN A 18 -15.66 -3.82 -2.60
CA ASN A 18 -15.24 -2.84 -3.58
C ASN A 18 -15.80 -3.18 -4.98
N PRO A 19 -16.89 -2.50 -5.42
CA PRO A 19 -17.49 -2.75 -6.72
C PRO A 19 -16.60 -2.33 -7.90
N ARG A 20 -15.46 -1.64 -7.66
CA ARG A 20 -14.47 -1.32 -8.70
C ARG A 20 -13.60 -2.51 -9.11
N LEU A 21 -13.72 -3.64 -8.40
CA LEU A 21 -13.08 -4.92 -8.72
C LEU A 21 -13.97 -5.73 -9.68
N ASP A 22 -14.34 -5.11 -10.80
CA ASP A 22 -15.29 -5.61 -11.80
C ASP A 22 -14.62 -6.33 -12.98
N GLU A 23 -13.29 -6.24 -13.09
CA GLU A 23 -12.50 -6.88 -14.12
C GLU A 23 -11.34 -7.73 -13.54
N PRO A 24 -10.87 -8.76 -14.26
CA PRO A 24 -9.74 -9.60 -13.82
C PRO A 24 -8.45 -8.78 -13.65
N GLY A 25 -7.77 -9.00 -12.53
CA GLY A 25 -6.47 -8.39 -12.22
C GLY A 25 -5.55 -9.36 -11.48
N LEU A 26 -4.30 -8.95 -11.29
CA LEU A 26 -3.31 -9.74 -10.56
C LEU A 26 -3.49 -9.49 -9.06
N VAL A 27 -4.03 -10.48 -8.36
CA VAL A 27 -4.30 -10.42 -6.93
C VAL A 27 -3.03 -10.70 -6.14
N ILE A 28 -2.68 -9.79 -5.23
CA ILE A 28 -1.53 -9.88 -4.34
C ILE A 28 -1.99 -9.87 -2.88
N THR A 29 -1.50 -10.83 -2.10
CA THR A 29 -1.76 -11.00 -0.65
C THR A 29 -0.45 -11.04 0.13
N ASP A 30 -0.56 -11.05 1.47
CA ASP A 30 0.55 -11.26 2.43
C ASP A 30 1.70 -10.23 2.38
N PHE A 31 1.60 -9.24 1.50
CA PHE A 31 2.63 -8.23 1.28
C PHE A 31 2.85 -7.29 2.47
N VAL A 32 1.87 -7.15 3.36
CA VAL A 32 2.00 -6.35 4.60
C VAL A 32 2.93 -7.07 5.59
N ASP A 33 2.77 -8.38 5.75
CA ASP A 33 3.56 -9.16 6.72
C ASP A 33 4.99 -9.41 6.24
N ARG A 34 5.26 -9.26 4.94
CA ARG A 34 6.58 -9.46 4.33
C ARG A 34 7.36 -8.17 4.07
N VAL A 35 6.96 -7.04 4.65
CA VAL A 35 7.74 -5.80 4.51
C VAL A 35 9.11 -5.95 5.17
N GLY A 36 10.15 -5.51 4.45
CA GLY A 36 11.55 -5.68 4.88
C GLY A 36 12.17 -7.03 4.52
N ASP A 37 11.39 -7.97 3.99
CA ASP A 37 11.90 -9.21 3.39
C ASP A 37 12.57 -8.91 2.03
N SER A 38 13.80 -9.38 1.83
CA SER A 38 14.56 -9.17 0.60
C SER A 38 14.07 -10.02 -0.58
N VAL A 39 13.32 -11.10 -0.31
CA VAL A 39 12.86 -12.06 -1.32
C VAL A 39 11.73 -11.48 -2.18
N GLY A 40 10.89 -10.60 -1.63
CA GLY A 40 9.71 -10.05 -2.32
C GLY A 40 8.57 -11.05 -2.51
N ILE A 41 7.44 -10.57 -3.00
CA ILE A 41 6.24 -11.36 -3.33
C ILE A 41 6.33 -11.85 -4.77
N VAL A 42 6.24 -13.17 -4.96
CA VAL A 42 6.09 -13.77 -6.28
C VAL A 42 4.60 -13.84 -6.58
N ALA A 43 4.17 -13.12 -7.61
CA ALA A 43 2.78 -13.10 -8.02
C ALA A 43 2.44 -14.31 -8.90
N ALA A 44 1.14 -14.54 -9.14
CA ALA A 44 0.66 -15.68 -9.92
C ALA A 44 1.13 -15.68 -11.38
N ASP A 45 1.54 -14.54 -11.92
CA ASP A 45 2.11 -14.40 -13.26
C ASP A 45 3.63 -14.61 -13.30
N GLY A 46 4.25 -14.93 -12.16
CA GLY A 46 5.69 -15.12 -12.00
C GLY A 46 6.49 -13.84 -11.77
N SER A 47 5.86 -12.66 -11.83
CA SER A 47 6.51 -11.39 -11.53
C SER A 47 6.86 -11.28 -10.04
N VAL A 48 7.96 -10.60 -9.72
CA VAL A 48 8.40 -10.37 -8.34
C VAL A 48 8.23 -8.91 -7.96
N TYR A 49 7.54 -8.68 -6.84
CA TYR A 49 7.25 -7.36 -6.31
C TYR A 49 7.88 -7.17 -4.94
N ARG A 50 8.37 -5.96 -4.65
CA ARG A 50 8.81 -5.60 -3.30
C ARG A 50 7.60 -5.35 -2.41
N SER A 51 7.57 -6.00 -1.25
CA SER A 51 6.47 -5.90 -0.28
C SER A 51 6.15 -4.45 0.10
N GLU A 52 7.17 -3.64 0.40
CA GLU A 52 7.01 -2.23 0.75
C GLU A 52 6.46 -1.37 -0.40
N ALA A 53 6.73 -1.73 -1.65
CA ALA A 53 6.18 -1.03 -2.81
C ALA A 53 4.68 -1.34 -2.95
N LEU A 54 4.29 -2.61 -2.75
CA LEU A 54 2.89 -3.01 -2.73
C LEU A 54 2.11 -2.34 -1.59
N VAL A 55 2.72 -2.14 -0.41
CA VAL A 55 2.10 -1.35 0.66
C VAL A 55 1.94 0.11 0.25
N ALA A 56 2.94 0.74 -0.37
CA ALA A 56 2.83 2.12 -0.84
C ALA A 56 1.73 2.29 -1.90
N ASP A 57 1.61 1.33 -2.84
CA ASP A 57 0.57 1.31 -3.86
C ASP A 57 -0.82 1.11 -3.24
N ALA A 58 -0.95 0.20 -2.27
CA ALA A 58 -2.20 -0.03 -1.54
C ALA A 58 -2.65 1.22 -0.77
N LEU A 59 -1.72 1.88 -0.08
CA LEU A 59 -2.01 3.15 0.61
C LEU A 59 -2.46 4.22 -0.38
N LEU A 60 -1.91 4.24 -1.60
CA LEU A 60 -2.23 5.26 -2.59
C LEU A 60 -3.63 5.04 -3.15
N ALA A 61 -3.97 3.78 -3.44
CA ALA A 61 -5.32 3.36 -3.82
C ALA A 61 -6.36 3.74 -2.73
N LEU A 62 -6.03 3.51 -1.45
CA LEU A 62 -6.88 3.92 -0.32
C LEU A 62 -7.01 5.44 -0.22
N ALA A 63 -5.91 6.19 -0.38
CA ALA A 63 -5.92 7.64 -0.36
C ALA A 63 -6.81 8.20 -1.48
N TYR A 64 -6.66 7.71 -2.71
CA TYR A 64 -7.52 8.11 -3.83
C TYR A 64 -8.98 7.73 -3.63
N THR A 65 -9.25 6.59 -3.00
CA THR A 65 -10.62 6.21 -2.62
C THR A 65 -11.20 7.20 -1.61
N ALA A 66 -10.43 7.57 -0.59
CA ALA A 66 -10.85 8.51 0.45
C ALA A 66 -11.02 9.95 -0.06
N THR A 67 -10.22 10.38 -1.06
CA THR A 67 -10.32 11.71 -1.67
C THR A 67 -11.27 11.79 -2.85
N GLY A 68 -11.89 10.67 -3.26
CA GLY A 68 -12.73 10.61 -4.45
C GLY A 68 -11.97 10.87 -5.75
N GLY A 69 -10.70 10.44 -5.83
CA GLY A 69 -9.83 10.63 -7.00
C GLY A 69 -9.09 11.97 -7.01
N ARG A 70 -9.26 12.81 -5.99
CA ARG A 70 -8.58 14.11 -5.89
C ARG A 70 -7.17 13.97 -5.31
N ALA A 71 -6.31 14.95 -5.58
CA ALA A 71 -4.97 15.01 -5.03
C ALA A 71 -4.95 14.82 -3.50
N LEU A 72 -3.87 14.19 -2.99
CA LEU A 72 -3.68 13.95 -1.57
C LEU A 72 -3.63 15.27 -0.77
N PRO A 73 -4.11 15.29 0.49
CA PRO A 73 -3.97 16.44 1.35
C PRO A 73 -2.50 16.72 1.68
N GLY A 74 -2.17 17.98 2.00
CA GLY A 74 -0.79 18.41 2.25
C GLY A 74 -0.07 17.75 3.44
N SER A 75 -0.81 17.01 4.27
CA SER A 75 -0.27 16.18 5.35
C SER A 75 -0.99 14.84 5.41
N VAL A 76 -0.24 13.74 5.41
CA VAL A 76 -0.78 12.39 5.61
C VAL A 76 0.05 11.68 6.67
N THR A 77 -0.65 11.01 7.60
CA THR A 77 -0.03 10.15 8.60
C THR A 77 -0.30 8.70 8.24
N VAL A 78 0.76 7.90 8.13
CA VAL A 78 0.69 6.45 7.88
C VAL A 78 1.00 5.71 9.17
N THR A 79 0.18 4.72 9.50
CA THR A 79 0.44 3.81 10.61
C THR A 79 0.90 2.44 10.14
N TYR A 80 1.70 1.72 10.95
CA TYR A 80 2.22 0.39 10.62
C TYR A 80 2.01 -0.64 11.73
N PRO A 81 1.98 -1.96 11.41
CA PRO A 81 1.85 -3.03 12.40
C PRO A 81 2.96 -3.00 13.46
N ALA A 82 2.59 -3.16 14.73
CA ALA A 82 3.53 -3.08 15.86
C ALA A 82 4.66 -4.13 15.83
N HIS A 83 4.48 -5.23 15.10
CA HIS A 83 5.47 -6.30 14.97
C HIS A 83 6.56 -5.99 13.93
N TRP A 84 6.40 -4.93 13.13
CA TRP A 84 7.42 -4.54 12.17
C TRP A 84 8.69 -4.07 12.89
N GLY A 85 9.82 -4.69 12.53
CA GLY A 85 11.13 -4.23 12.97
C GLY A 85 11.58 -2.95 12.25
N PRO A 86 12.67 -2.30 12.71
CA PRO A 86 13.16 -1.05 12.14
C PRO A 86 13.46 -1.11 10.63
N ALA A 87 13.95 -2.26 10.14
CA ALA A 87 14.23 -2.46 8.72
C ALA A 87 12.97 -2.42 7.85
N ALA A 88 11.86 -2.99 8.34
CA ALA A 88 10.57 -2.96 7.65
C ALA A 88 10.02 -1.52 7.58
N VAL A 89 10.09 -0.78 8.69
CA VAL A 89 9.67 0.63 8.74
C VAL A 89 10.52 1.50 7.82
N ALA A 90 11.83 1.31 7.80
CA ALA A 90 12.74 2.03 6.91
C ALA A 90 12.48 1.71 5.43
N ALA A 91 12.16 0.45 5.11
CA ALA A 91 11.79 0.05 3.76
C ALA A 91 10.49 0.74 3.30
N LEU A 92 9.46 0.80 4.16
CA LEU A 92 8.24 1.52 3.86
C LEU A 92 8.50 3.03 3.67
N ASP A 93 9.24 3.68 4.56
CA ASP A 93 9.57 5.11 4.43
C ASP A 93 10.31 5.40 3.10
N SER A 94 11.26 4.54 2.73
CA SER A 94 11.95 4.62 1.44
C SER A 94 11.02 4.42 0.24
N ALA A 95 10.05 3.51 0.33
CA ALA A 95 9.06 3.28 -0.73
C ALA A 95 8.14 4.50 -0.91
N LEU A 96 7.61 5.04 0.19
CA LEU A 96 6.76 6.22 0.17
C LEU A 96 7.49 7.44 -0.43
N ARG A 97 8.75 7.69 -0.03
CA ARG A 97 9.54 8.81 -0.57
C ARG A 97 9.80 8.73 -2.08
N ARG A 98 9.86 7.51 -2.64
CA ARG A 98 10.09 7.31 -4.08
C ARG A 98 8.84 7.55 -4.92
N ALA A 99 7.66 7.37 -4.34
CA ALA A 99 6.41 7.60 -5.03
C ALA A 99 6.05 9.09 -4.95
N SER A 100 6.03 9.77 -6.11
CA SER A 100 5.83 11.22 -6.21
C SER A 100 4.55 11.69 -5.54
N GLU A 101 3.48 10.90 -5.67
CA GLU A 101 2.17 11.14 -5.05
C GLU A 101 2.24 11.36 -3.53
N TRP A 102 3.20 10.71 -2.86
CA TRP A 102 3.43 10.86 -1.42
C TRP A 102 4.41 11.98 -1.09
N SER A 103 5.33 12.31 -2.00
CA SER A 103 6.36 13.33 -1.78
C SER A 103 5.89 14.76 -2.06
N HIS A 104 4.69 14.94 -2.63
CA HIS A 104 4.07 16.25 -2.84
C HIS A 104 3.48 16.90 -1.56
N GLY A 105 3.57 16.23 -0.40
CA GLY A 105 3.14 16.74 0.92
C GLY A 105 4.07 16.32 2.06
N THR A 106 3.80 16.79 3.29
CA THR A 106 4.56 16.37 4.48
C THR A 106 3.99 15.05 4.98
N SER A 107 4.62 13.93 4.62
CA SER A 107 4.24 12.59 5.09
C SER A 107 4.99 12.22 6.39
N SER A 108 4.27 11.74 7.40
CA SER A 108 4.83 11.23 8.65
C SER A 108 4.36 9.79 8.92
N THR A 109 5.27 8.94 9.41
CA THR A 109 5.00 7.53 9.68
C THR A 109 5.10 7.27 11.19
N GLY A 110 4.11 6.59 11.79
CA GLY A 110 4.08 6.26 13.22
C GLY A 110 3.49 4.86 13.51
N PRO A 111 3.68 4.29 14.71
CA PRO A 111 3.11 2.98 15.04
C PRO A 111 1.58 3.04 15.11
N ALA A 112 0.89 2.00 14.62
CA ALA A 112 -0.55 1.86 14.82
C ALA A 112 -0.85 1.62 16.30
N THR A 113 -1.47 2.59 16.97
CA THR A 113 -1.96 2.42 18.33
C THR A 113 -3.45 2.09 18.24
N VAL A 114 -3.86 0.91 18.73
CA VAL A 114 -5.28 0.58 18.92
C VAL A 114 -5.79 1.46 20.05
N THR A 115 -6.55 2.50 19.71
CA THR A 115 -7.47 3.12 20.67
C THR A 115 -8.73 2.28 20.65
N ALA A 116 -8.89 1.40 21.65
CA ALA A 116 -10.16 0.73 21.91
C ALA A 116 -11.19 1.77 22.41
N PRO A 117 -12.49 1.58 22.12
CA PRO A 117 -13.57 2.48 22.55
C PRO A 117 -13.79 2.48 24.07
#